data_AF-C5CDX5-F1
#
_entry.id   AF-C5CDX5-F1
#
_cell.length_a   1.000
_cell.length_b   1.000
_cell.length_c   1.000
_cell.angle_alpha   90.00
_cell.angle_beta   90.00
_cell.angle_gamma   90.00
#
_symmetry.space_group_name_H-M   'P 1'
#
loop_
_entity.id
_entity.type
_entity.pdbx_description
1 polymer ?
#
loop_
_entity_poly.entity_id
_entity_poly.type
_entity_poly.pdbx_seq_one_letter_code
_entity_poly.pdbx_strand_id
1 'polypeptide(L)'
;MKKAIIVFLLLIVTSLAFSVPAYPGEIALSQPDGTILTVRVIGDEFAHVTLYNGFPIIKNVDTGWWEYAVFDEIGKLIPSGSKAGIDALPELFEISTVYDYLSAVERPQYVACAPTSGVLKFPVILVNFSDTTPTYTPDDIEPVFTGDSNSVKSYYLEVSGGEDTLKLEFVVVGWYTVSATHGYYGEDDAHCWELVREAVQLADNDDFDFSQFDNDGDGYVDSIIVIHQGEGQELSGDPYDIWSHSGDIWPYLYLDGVYIKHYTIQPETVGGKLLTIGVACHELGHVFGLPDLYDTDYSSDGIGLWGLMAAGAWNGIHRAADSPAHMCAWSKKELGWVTVGSLNGFNGHELLSPVETNFEVLMFENADRPAGEEYFLLENRQLLGYDAALPGAGLLIYHIDEDAYQTNDLHRRVDVEEADDDNALDTYGGDNGSAGDPFPGTSANIEFGPGTSPSSTFYDGTSKLSVENITVNGLDIEFDVRTGVVLKAPLPYVIYGESNTLVYEFISEIVSYNLISQDATIIDCTLAPDRLSLDVQVLSPDHPFELTLEATDGTGESEVLTQRFLPFIYLIVHDGVSENHLITVKELNWDEVEYEAPDGTWNGDAPLYWKWIDSLPVEVFGHQLEE
;
A
#
# COMPACT_ATOMS: atom_id res chain seq x y z
N MET A 1 -3.68 48.47 -47.59
CA MET A 1 -4.38 47.82 -46.46
C MET A 1 -4.30 46.31 -46.64
N LYS A 2 -3.39 45.64 -45.93
CA LYS A 2 -3.47 44.21 -45.66
C LYS A 2 -3.33 44.10 -44.14
N LYS A 3 -4.42 43.77 -43.46
CA LYS A 3 -4.44 43.55 -42.01
C LYS A 3 -3.78 42.21 -41.76
N ALA A 4 -2.67 42.20 -41.03
CA ALA A 4 -2.13 41.00 -40.42
C ALA A 4 -3.06 40.64 -39.25
N ILE A 5 -3.66 39.45 -39.31
CA ILE A 5 -4.34 38.85 -38.18
C ILE A 5 -3.25 38.10 -37.41
N ILE A 6 -2.88 38.64 -36.26
CA ILE A 6 -2.09 37.93 -35.25
C ILE A 6 -3.07 37.00 -34.54
N VAL A 7 -2.89 35.69 -34.72
CA VAL A 7 -3.58 34.67 -33.94
C VAL A 7 -2.82 34.57 -32.63
N PHE A 8 -3.46 35.00 -31.55
CA PHE A 8 -2.99 34.73 -30.18
C PHE A 8 -3.34 33.27 -29.89
N LEU A 9 -2.33 32.39 -29.85
CA LEU A 9 -2.50 31.09 -29.22
C LEU A 9 -2.60 31.35 -27.71
N LEU A 10 -3.78 31.16 -27.12
CA LEU A 10 -3.87 30.92 -25.68
C LEU A 10 -3.24 29.54 -25.45
N LEU A 11 -2.00 29.52 -24.95
CA LEU A 11 -1.46 28.35 -24.27
C LEU A 11 -2.14 28.32 -22.89
N ILE A 12 -3.10 27.43 -22.72
CA ILE A 12 -3.55 26.99 -21.40
C ILE A 12 -2.41 26.10 -20.90
N VAL A 13 -1.62 26.62 -19.98
CA VAL A 13 -0.62 25.84 -19.23
C VAL A 13 -1.24 25.66 -17.85
N THR A 14 -1.55 24.42 -17.52
CA THR A 14 -2.07 24.01 -16.22
C THR A 14 -0.93 24.06 -15.21
N SER A 15 -1.14 24.72 -14.07
CA SER A 15 -0.33 24.52 -12.87
C SER A 15 -0.52 23.08 -12.39
N LEU A 16 0.56 22.37 -12.09
CA LEU A 16 0.47 21.05 -11.47
C LEU A 16 0.38 21.27 -9.95
N ALA A 17 -0.48 20.52 -9.26
CA ALA A 17 -0.52 20.43 -7.81
C ALA A 17 -0.69 18.95 -7.38
N PHE A 18 -0.32 18.58 -6.16
CA PHE A 18 -0.48 17.23 -5.59
C PHE A 18 -0.65 17.34 -4.08
N SER A 19 -1.38 16.45 -3.39
CA SER A 19 -1.54 16.60 -1.93
C SER A 19 -1.73 15.32 -1.16
N VAL A 20 -1.42 15.44 0.13
CA VAL A 20 -1.86 14.50 1.15
C VAL A 20 -3.40 14.36 1.15
N PRO A 21 -3.95 13.15 1.28
CA PRO A 21 -5.39 12.98 1.40
C PRO A 21 -5.87 13.57 2.73
N ALA A 22 -7.17 13.88 2.81
CA ALA A 22 -7.81 14.33 4.05
C ALA A 22 -7.49 13.39 5.23
N TYR A 23 -7.43 13.94 6.44
CA TYR A 23 -7.27 13.13 7.65
C TYR A 23 -8.38 12.06 7.70
N PRO A 24 -8.03 10.75 7.76
CA PRO A 24 -9.02 9.68 7.57
C PRO A 24 -10.02 9.56 8.73
N GLY A 25 -9.67 10.12 9.90
CA GLY A 25 -10.50 10.10 11.10
C GLY A 25 -11.54 11.22 11.18
N GLU A 26 -12.32 11.22 12.26
CA GLU A 26 -13.32 12.26 12.50
C GLU A 26 -12.69 13.49 13.18
N ILE A 27 -13.19 14.67 12.81
CA ILE A 27 -12.82 15.97 13.38
C ILE A 27 -14.04 16.66 14.02
N ALA A 28 -13.78 17.62 14.91
CA ALA A 28 -14.82 18.35 15.62
C ALA A 28 -14.95 19.78 15.09
N LEU A 29 -16.10 20.12 14.51
CA LEU A 29 -16.42 21.47 14.07
C LEU A 29 -17.38 22.16 15.03
N SER A 30 -17.13 23.43 15.34
CA SER A 30 -18.03 24.23 16.19
C SER A 30 -18.99 25.06 15.34
N GLN A 31 -20.29 24.95 15.64
CA GLN A 31 -21.30 25.89 15.19
C GLN A 31 -21.19 27.22 15.94
N PRO A 32 -21.72 28.34 15.39
CA PRO A 32 -21.76 29.64 16.07
C PRO A 32 -22.48 29.66 17.43
N ASP A 33 -23.38 28.72 17.70
CA ASP A 33 -24.05 28.58 19.00
C ASP A 33 -23.30 27.68 20.00
N GLY A 34 -22.14 27.16 19.61
CA GLY A 34 -21.31 26.25 20.40
C GLY A 34 -21.69 24.77 20.27
N THR A 35 -22.67 24.42 19.44
CA THR A 35 -22.92 23.01 19.09
C THR A 35 -21.71 22.43 18.38
N ILE A 36 -21.28 21.23 18.77
CA ILE A 36 -20.15 20.52 18.13
C ILE A 36 -20.70 19.48 17.16
N LEU A 37 -20.21 19.51 15.93
CA LEU A 37 -20.44 18.49 14.91
C LEU A 37 -19.21 17.60 14.83
N THR A 38 -19.41 16.29 14.91
CA THR A 38 -18.38 15.30 14.56
C THR A 38 -18.53 15.00 13.08
N VAL A 39 -17.49 15.26 12.30
CA VAL A 39 -17.53 15.21 10.84
C VAL A 39 -16.33 14.46 10.30
N ARG A 40 -16.42 14.02 9.04
CA ARG A 40 -15.31 13.46 8.27
C ARG A 40 -15.02 14.37 7.10
N VAL A 41 -13.75 14.68 6.82
CA VAL A 41 -13.36 15.34 5.57
C VAL A 41 -12.92 14.24 4.61
N ILE A 42 -13.36 14.31 3.36
CA ILE A 42 -12.98 13.39 2.29
C ILE A 42 -12.52 14.21 1.10
N GLY A 43 -11.59 13.70 0.30
CA GLY A 43 -11.00 14.47 -0.79
C GLY A 43 -9.54 14.88 -0.56
N ASP A 44 -9.08 15.71 -1.48
CA ASP A 44 -7.74 16.29 -1.62
C ASP A 44 -7.87 17.78 -2.00
N GLU A 45 -6.74 18.43 -2.34
CA GLU A 45 -6.70 19.83 -2.74
C GLU A 45 -7.50 20.12 -4.02
N PHE A 46 -7.74 19.10 -4.86
CA PHE A 46 -8.46 19.23 -6.12
C PHE A 46 -9.97 19.21 -5.94
N ALA A 47 -10.46 18.32 -5.08
CA ALA A 47 -11.86 18.23 -4.72
C ALA A 47 -12.02 17.62 -3.34
N HIS A 48 -12.78 18.30 -2.47
CA HIS A 48 -13.03 17.82 -1.12
C HIS A 48 -14.40 18.22 -0.59
N VAL A 49 -14.87 17.41 0.36
CA VAL A 49 -16.19 17.56 0.98
C VAL A 49 -16.11 17.21 2.46
N THR A 50 -16.73 18.05 3.30
CA THR A 50 -16.93 17.75 4.72
C THR A 50 -18.28 17.07 4.91
N LEU A 51 -18.30 15.89 5.53
CA LEU A 51 -19.47 15.06 5.76
C LEU A 51 -19.87 15.03 7.24
N TYR A 52 -21.13 15.38 7.54
CA TYR A 52 -21.76 15.20 8.83
C TYR A 52 -22.82 14.09 8.74
N ASN A 53 -22.62 12.97 9.45
CA ASN A 53 -23.47 11.77 9.34
C ASN A 53 -23.69 11.30 7.89
N GLY A 54 -22.66 11.38 7.05
CA GLY A 54 -22.71 10.99 5.63
C GLY A 54 -23.35 12.03 4.70
N PHE A 55 -23.75 13.21 5.20
CA PHE A 55 -24.30 14.29 4.36
C PHE A 55 -23.29 15.43 4.23
N PRO A 56 -23.12 16.01 3.02
CA PRO A 56 -22.19 17.11 2.83
C PRO A 56 -22.65 18.34 3.59
N ILE A 57 -21.70 19.03 4.19
CA ILE A 57 -21.87 20.30 4.85
C ILE A 57 -20.83 21.29 4.34
N ILE A 58 -21.16 22.57 4.37
CA ILE A 58 -20.28 23.66 3.98
C ILE A 58 -20.49 24.85 4.93
N LYS A 59 -19.42 25.60 5.18
CA LYS A 59 -19.48 26.80 6.00
C LYS A 59 -20.09 27.95 5.19
N ASN A 60 -21.24 28.45 5.61
CA ASN A 60 -21.85 29.62 5.00
C ASN A 60 -21.10 30.88 5.46
N VAL A 61 -20.34 31.47 4.54
CA VAL A 61 -19.44 32.60 4.80
C VAL A 61 -20.17 33.86 5.31
N ASP A 62 -21.41 34.07 4.88
CA ASP A 62 -22.21 35.24 5.28
C ASP A 62 -22.73 35.12 6.71
N THR A 63 -22.93 33.90 7.19
CA THR A 63 -23.61 33.63 8.47
C THR A 63 -22.68 33.02 9.52
N GLY A 64 -21.56 32.43 9.09
CA GLY A 64 -20.62 31.64 9.90
C GLY A 64 -21.13 30.25 10.30
N TRP A 65 -22.32 29.84 9.85
CA TRP A 65 -22.90 28.54 10.20
C TRP A 65 -22.42 27.43 9.28
N TRP A 66 -22.21 26.24 9.82
CA TRP A 66 -22.12 25.03 9.02
C TRP A 66 -23.53 24.62 8.61
N GLU A 67 -23.78 24.60 7.30
CA GLU A 67 -25.06 24.26 6.71
C GLU A 67 -24.91 22.98 5.89
N TYR A 68 -25.97 22.18 5.79
CA TYR A 68 -26.03 21.13 4.78
C TYR A 68 -25.78 21.73 3.40
N ALA A 69 -24.99 21.06 2.59
CA ALA A 69 -24.65 21.53 1.26
C ALA A 69 -25.54 20.86 0.19
N VAL A 70 -25.76 21.57 -0.90
CA VAL A 70 -26.42 21.06 -2.12
C VAL A 70 -25.60 21.46 -3.33
N PHE A 71 -25.68 20.69 -4.41
CA PHE A 71 -25.07 21.06 -5.67
C PHE A 71 -25.94 22.08 -6.41
N ASP A 72 -25.31 23.12 -6.95
CA ASP A 72 -25.96 24.08 -7.84
C ASP A 72 -26.08 23.55 -9.29
N GLU A 73 -26.62 24.37 -10.21
CA GLU A 73 -26.83 23.97 -11.61
C GLU A 73 -25.52 23.68 -12.38
N ILE A 74 -24.37 24.08 -11.85
CA ILE A 74 -23.04 23.88 -12.45
C ILE A 74 -22.21 22.84 -11.69
N GLY A 75 -22.78 22.16 -10.69
CA GLY A 75 -22.11 21.12 -9.92
C GLY A 75 -21.19 21.62 -8.81
N LYS A 76 -21.31 22.90 -8.39
CA LYS A 76 -20.60 23.42 -7.21
C LYS A 76 -21.41 23.18 -5.94
N LEU A 77 -20.74 22.77 -4.86
CA LEU A 77 -21.33 22.70 -3.52
C LEU A 77 -21.63 24.11 -2.98
N ILE A 78 -22.89 24.33 -2.58
CA ILE A 78 -23.36 25.59 -2.00
C ILE A 78 -24.15 25.36 -0.71
N PRO A 79 -24.20 26.34 0.22
CA PRO A 79 -25.01 26.23 1.43
C PRO A 79 -26.52 26.11 1.11
N SER A 80 -27.20 25.16 1.73
CA SER A 80 -28.65 24.96 1.55
C SER A 80 -29.53 25.91 2.36
N GLY A 81 -28.96 26.65 3.32
CA GLY A 81 -29.71 27.42 4.32
C GLY A 81 -30.17 26.60 5.54
N SER A 82 -29.92 25.28 5.56
CA SER A 82 -30.30 24.40 6.67
C SER A 82 -29.09 24.07 7.54
N LYS A 83 -29.11 24.43 8.82
CA LYS A 83 -27.96 24.26 9.73
C LYS A 83 -27.74 22.80 10.10
N ALA A 84 -26.52 22.31 9.88
CA ALA A 84 -26.14 20.95 10.21
C ALA A 84 -26.27 20.67 11.71
N GLY A 85 -26.90 19.54 12.07
CA GLY A 85 -27.13 19.12 13.46
C GLY A 85 -28.22 19.89 14.21
N ILE A 86 -28.88 20.87 13.58
CA ILE A 86 -29.90 21.73 14.20
C ILE A 86 -31.21 21.69 13.41
N ASP A 87 -31.14 21.98 12.11
CA ASP A 87 -32.30 21.98 11.23
C ASP A 87 -32.51 20.60 10.61
N ALA A 88 -33.68 20.39 10.00
CA ALA A 88 -33.96 19.16 9.27
C ALA A 88 -33.08 19.06 8.01
N LEU A 89 -32.73 17.83 7.64
CA LEU A 89 -32.04 17.56 6.37
C LEU A 89 -32.84 18.13 5.19
N PRO A 90 -32.17 18.75 4.20
CA PRO A 90 -32.82 19.13 2.94
C PRO A 90 -33.42 17.90 2.24
N GLU A 91 -34.53 18.08 1.50
CA GLU A 91 -35.16 16.97 0.78
C GLU A 91 -34.25 16.46 -0.36
N LEU A 92 -34.13 15.12 -0.46
CA LEU A 92 -33.44 14.35 -1.51
C LEU A 92 -31.95 14.74 -1.73
N PHE A 93 -31.06 14.00 -1.06
CA PHE A 93 -29.63 13.98 -1.35
C PHE A 93 -29.19 12.54 -1.67
N GLU A 94 -28.51 12.34 -2.78
CA GLU A 94 -27.91 11.06 -3.17
C GLU A 94 -26.39 11.13 -2.96
N ILE A 95 -25.85 10.33 -2.05
CA ILE A 95 -24.42 10.36 -1.71
C ILE A 95 -23.50 10.03 -2.88
N SER A 96 -23.99 9.31 -3.89
CA SER A 96 -23.27 9.05 -5.15
C SER A 96 -22.84 10.34 -5.86
N THR A 97 -23.59 11.42 -5.71
CA THR A 97 -23.23 12.72 -6.30
C THR A 97 -21.98 13.35 -5.69
N VAL A 98 -21.59 12.92 -4.48
CA VAL A 98 -20.31 13.32 -3.86
C VAL A 98 -19.15 12.65 -4.57
N TYR A 99 -19.22 11.34 -4.80
CA TYR A 99 -18.18 10.59 -5.50
C TYR A 99 -18.07 11.02 -6.96
N ASP A 100 -19.20 11.30 -7.63
CA ASP A 100 -19.20 11.90 -8.98
C ASP A 100 -18.49 13.27 -9.00
N TYR A 101 -18.57 14.04 -7.92
CA TYR A 101 -17.88 15.33 -7.79
C TYR A 101 -16.37 15.16 -7.57
N LEU A 102 -15.97 14.26 -6.66
CA LEU A 102 -14.55 13.98 -6.35
C LEU A 102 -13.80 13.39 -7.54
N SER A 103 -14.45 12.51 -8.31
CA SER A 103 -13.88 11.83 -9.48
C SER A 103 -13.81 12.70 -10.74
N ALA A 104 -14.54 13.82 -10.79
CA ALA A 104 -14.62 14.65 -12.00
C ALA A 104 -13.38 15.54 -12.25
N VAL A 105 -12.47 15.65 -11.28
CA VAL A 105 -11.31 16.56 -11.40
C VAL A 105 -10.12 15.85 -12.03
N GLU A 106 -9.56 16.43 -13.10
CA GLU A 106 -8.31 15.95 -13.69
C GLU A 106 -7.14 16.31 -12.79
N ARG A 107 -6.40 15.29 -12.36
CA ARG A 107 -5.17 15.45 -11.59
C ARG A 107 -3.95 15.38 -12.50
N PRO A 108 -2.96 16.26 -12.30
CA PRO A 108 -1.77 16.32 -13.14
C PRO A 108 -0.90 15.07 -13.02
N GLN A 109 0.04 14.89 -13.94
CA GLN A 109 1.05 13.83 -13.87
C GLN A 109 2.35 14.35 -13.23
N TYR A 110 2.99 13.49 -12.43
CA TYR A 110 4.16 13.79 -11.62
C TYR A 110 5.42 13.99 -12.45
N VAL A 111 6.27 14.93 -12.01
CA VAL A 111 7.61 15.15 -12.56
C VAL A 111 8.57 15.32 -11.39
N ALA A 112 9.56 14.44 -11.29
CA ALA A 112 10.62 14.56 -10.29
C ALA A 112 11.31 15.92 -10.41
N CYS A 113 11.45 16.62 -9.28
CA CYS A 113 12.08 17.92 -9.18
C CYS A 113 13.40 17.89 -8.39
N ALA A 114 13.68 16.78 -7.69
CA ALA A 114 14.95 16.53 -7.02
C ALA A 114 15.51 15.14 -7.37
N PRO A 115 16.83 14.95 -7.30
CA PRO A 115 17.42 13.61 -7.31
C PRO A 115 17.00 12.82 -6.05
N THR A 116 17.09 11.49 -6.11
CA THR A 116 16.68 10.60 -4.99
C THR A 116 17.83 10.15 -4.10
N SER A 117 19.04 10.64 -4.34
CA SER A 117 20.25 10.25 -3.62
C SER A 117 21.27 11.40 -3.51
N GLY A 118 22.22 11.25 -2.59
CA GLY A 118 23.24 12.25 -2.32
C GLY A 118 22.88 13.20 -1.18
N VAL A 119 23.54 14.36 -1.13
CA VAL A 119 23.29 15.39 -0.12
C VAL A 119 22.42 16.46 -0.74
N LEU A 120 21.17 16.55 -0.29
CA LEU A 120 20.19 17.48 -0.83
C LEU A 120 19.85 18.54 0.19
N LYS A 121 19.76 19.78 -0.28
CA LYS A 121 19.49 20.93 0.53
C LYS A 121 18.17 21.56 0.12
N PHE A 122 17.30 21.84 1.09
CA PHE A 122 16.00 22.47 0.85
C PHE A 122 15.80 23.73 1.71
N PRO A 123 15.23 24.81 1.15
CA PRO A 123 14.79 25.95 1.94
C PRO A 123 13.41 25.67 2.54
N VAL A 124 13.24 26.03 3.82
CA VAL A 124 11.95 26.03 4.52
C VAL A 124 11.59 27.48 4.84
N ILE A 125 10.58 28.02 4.18
CA ILE A 125 10.15 29.41 4.29
C ILE A 125 8.89 29.49 5.16
N LEU A 126 8.98 30.18 6.29
CA LEU A 126 7.87 30.39 7.21
C LEU A 126 7.07 31.64 6.80
N VAL A 127 5.75 31.52 6.61
CA VAL A 127 4.89 32.58 6.05
C VAL A 127 3.72 32.94 6.95
N ASN A 128 3.63 34.21 7.34
CA ASN A 128 2.52 34.76 8.12
C ASN A 128 1.64 35.67 7.23
N PHE A 129 0.34 35.75 7.54
CA PHE A 129 -0.58 36.62 6.81
C PHE A 129 -0.67 38.02 7.44
N SER A 130 -1.13 39.01 6.66
CA SER A 130 -1.19 40.41 7.12
C SER A 130 -2.12 40.66 8.32
N ASP A 131 -3.09 39.77 8.54
CA ASP A 131 -4.12 39.85 9.58
C ASP A 131 -3.99 38.79 10.67
N THR A 132 -2.92 37.99 10.65
CA THR A 132 -2.67 36.92 11.63
C THR A 132 -1.33 37.06 12.34
N THR A 133 -1.06 36.16 13.27
CA THR A 133 0.21 36.10 14.01
C THR A 133 0.57 34.64 14.25
N PRO A 134 1.84 34.24 14.06
CA PRO A 134 2.25 32.86 14.30
C PRO A 134 2.12 32.47 15.78
N THR A 135 1.80 31.21 15.99
CA THR A 135 1.75 30.58 17.32
C THR A 135 3.14 30.16 17.77
N TYR A 136 3.96 29.68 16.84
CA TYR A 136 5.26 29.08 17.06
C TYR A 136 6.37 29.95 16.44
N THR A 137 7.55 29.90 17.06
CA THR A 137 8.73 30.59 16.57
C THR A 137 9.50 29.74 15.56
N PRO A 138 10.39 30.31 14.74
CA PRO A 138 11.27 29.52 13.89
C PRO A 138 12.08 28.47 14.68
N ASP A 139 12.52 28.78 15.90
CA ASP A 139 13.24 27.85 16.79
C ASP A 139 12.36 26.64 17.22
N ASP A 140 11.03 26.78 17.21
CA ASP A 140 10.10 25.68 17.49
C ASP A 140 9.89 24.79 16.25
N ILE A 141 9.93 25.37 15.04
CA ILE A 141 9.68 24.67 13.76
C ILE A 141 10.96 24.01 13.23
N GLU A 142 12.13 24.63 13.40
CA GLU A 142 13.40 24.11 12.89
C GLU A 142 13.68 22.65 13.28
N PRO A 143 13.41 22.18 14.52
CA PRO A 143 13.58 20.79 14.90
C PRO A 143 12.67 19.80 14.15
N VAL A 144 11.50 20.23 13.65
CA VAL A 144 10.59 19.39 12.84
C VAL A 144 11.26 18.96 11.54
N PHE A 145 12.12 19.80 10.98
CA PHE A 145 12.86 19.49 9.75
C PHE A 145 14.25 18.94 10.04
N THR A 146 14.95 19.52 11.01
CA THR A 146 16.40 19.31 11.21
C THR A 146 16.76 18.36 12.35
N GLY A 147 15.80 17.98 13.21
CA GLY A 147 16.05 17.18 14.41
C GLY A 147 16.67 15.82 14.09
N ASP A 148 17.30 15.18 15.07
CA ASP A 148 17.92 13.84 14.90
C ASP A 148 16.90 12.69 15.07
N SER A 149 15.67 13.00 15.48
CA SER A 149 14.54 12.06 15.64
C SER A 149 13.24 12.84 15.50
N ASN A 150 12.16 12.17 15.06
CA ASN A 150 10.83 12.77 14.86
C ASN A 150 10.91 14.05 14.01
N SER A 151 11.66 13.96 12.91
CA SER A 151 11.90 15.05 11.98
C SER A 151 11.87 14.54 10.54
N VAL A 152 11.58 15.43 9.59
CA VAL A 152 11.64 15.10 8.15
C VAL A 152 13.02 14.55 7.77
N LYS A 153 14.12 15.16 8.26
CA LYS A 153 15.49 14.65 8.04
C LYS A 153 15.66 13.22 8.54
N SER A 154 15.22 12.93 9.78
CA SER A 154 15.43 11.60 10.37
C SER A 154 14.53 10.53 9.75
N TYR A 155 13.31 10.89 9.31
CA TYR A 155 12.44 10.01 8.54
C TYR A 155 13.10 9.56 7.23
N TYR A 156 13.51 10.51 6.39
CA TYR A 156 14.12 10.15 5.11
C TYR A 156 15.46 9.42 5.28
N LEU A 157 16.23 9.76 6.32
CA LEU A 157 17.46 9.04 6.64
C LEU A 157 17.21 7.56 6.94
N GLU A 158 16.14 7.24 7.69
CA GLU A 158 15.74 5.87 8.02
C GLU A 158 15.22 5.14 6.78
N VAL A 159 14.28 5.74 6.06
CA VAL A 159 13.52 5.08 4.99
C VAL A 159 14.37 4.82 3.74
N SER A 160 15.42 5.62 3.50
CA SER A 160 16.29 5.53 2.31
C SER A 160 17.50 4.61 2.45
N GLY A 161 17.74 3.99 3.60
CA GLY A 161 18.95 3.17 3.80
C GLY A 161 20.14 3.88 4.45
N GLY A 162 19.95 5.09 4.99
CA GLY A 162 20.99 5.84 5.69
C GLY A 162 21.76 6.85 4.82
N GLU A 163 22.79 7.46 5.42
CA GLU A 163 23.50 8.64 4.89
C GLU A 163 24.25 8.36 3.58
N ASP A 164 24.58 7.10 3.29
CA ASP A 164 25.26 6.72 2.05
C ASP A 164 24.31 6.77 0.83
N THR A 165 23.00 6.68 1.06
CA THR A 165 21.97 6.82 0.01
C THR A 165 21.50 8.26 -0.09
N LEU A 166 20.94 8.82 0.99
CA LEU A 166 20.32 10.14 0.99
C LEU A 166 20.61 10.87 2.30
N LYS A 167 20.96 12.15 2.18
CA LYS A 167 21.12 13.05 3.31
C LYS A 167 20.42 14.36 3.02
N LEU A 168 19.47 14.72 3.87
CA LEU A 168 18.73 15.98 3.76
C LEU A 168 19.30 17.05 4.69
N GLU A 169 19.43 18.26 4.17
CA GLU A 169 19.81 19.47 4.90
C GLU A 169 18.73 20.54 4.69
N PHE A 170 18.19 21.10 5.78
CA PHE A 170 17.15 22.12 5.70
C PHE A 170 17.67 23.46 6.21
N VAL A 171 17.25 24.55 5.57
CA VAL A 171 17.52 25.91 6.04
C VAL A 171 16.20 26.62 6.27
N VAL A 172 15.88 26.86 7.54
CA VAL A 172 14.62 27.51 7.96
C VAL A 172 14.79 29.02 8.04
N VAL A 173 13.91 29.78 7.38
CA VAL A 173 13.91 31.25 7.34
C VAL A 173 12.52 31.84 7.47
N GLY A 174 12.43 33.10 7.91
CA GLY A 174 11.17 33.78 8.22
C GLY A 174 10.93 33.87 9.74
N TRP A 175 9.74 34.23 10.21
CA TRP A 175 8.49 34.45 9.48
C TRP A 175 8.49 35.68 8.57
N TYR A 176 8.09 35.50 7.30
CA TYR A 176 7.80 36.59 6.38
C TYR A 176 6.31 36.89 6.38
N THR A 177 5.94 38.15 6.64
CA THR A 177 4.53 38.57 6.61
C THR A 177 4.16 39.07 5.22
N VAL A 178 3.27 38.35 4.54
CA VAL A 178 2.77 38.71 3.21
C VAL A 178 1.70 39.81 3.28
N SER A 179 1.42 40.42 2.14
CA SER A 179 0.67 41.67 2.04
C SER A 179 -0.85 41.52 2.15
N ALA A 180 -1.41 40.36 1.76
CA ALA A 180 -2.84 40.10 1.86
C ALA A 180 -3.22 39.24 3.07
N THR A 181 -4.52 39.07 3.29
CA THR A 181 -5.10 38.38 4.44
C THR A 181 -5.10 36.87 4.27
N HIS A 182 -5.20 36.12 5.37
CA HIS A 182 -5.35 34.66 5.35
C HIS A 182 -6.44 34.21 4.38
N GLY A 183 -7.64 34.75 4.53
CA GLY A 183 -8.78 34.39 3.67
C GLY A 183 -8.68 34.86 2.22
N TYR A 184 -7.67 35.65 1.83
CA TYR A 184 -7.41 35.93 0.40
C TYR A 184 -6.57 34.81 -0.22
N TYR A 185 -5.53 34.36 0.49
CA TYR A 185 -4.64 33.33 -0.06
C TYR A 185 -5.23 31.93 0.02
N GLY A 186 -5.99 31.61 1.07
CA GLY A 186 -6.62 30.30 1.27
C GLY A 186 -8.04 30.16 0.69
N GLU A 187 -8.56 31.13 -0.07
CA GLU A 187 -9.87 30.97 -0.73
C GLU A 187 -9.79 29.88 -1.82
N ASP A 188 -10.29 28.67 -1.52
CA ASP A 188 -10.27 27.49 -2.41
C ASP A 188 -8.86 27.26 -3.03
N ASP A 189 -7.79 27.53 -2.27
CA ASP A 189 -6.37 27.49 -2.69
C ASP A 189 -6.01 28.29 -3.96
N ALA A 190 -6.91 29.14 -4.46
CA ALA A 190 -6.80 29.80 -5.77
C ALA A 190 -5.61 30.77 -5.88
N HIS A 191 -5.11 31.22 -4.73
CA HIS A 191 -4.07 32.23 -4.58
C HIS A 191 -2.80 31.69 -3.89
N CYS A 192 -2.67 30.38 -3.67
CA CYS A 192 -1.52 29.78 -3.00
C CYS A 192 -0.19 30.01 -3.75
N TRP A 193 -0.18 29.91 -5.08
CA TRP A 193 1.02 30.25 -5.86
C TRP A 193 1.42 31.74 -5.72
N GLU A 194 0.48 32.66 -5.47
CA GLU A 194 0.77 34.09 -5.20
C GLU A 194 1.41 34.25 -3.82
N LEU A 195 0.91 33.52 -2.82
CA LEU A 195 1.45 33.48 -1.46
C LEU A 195 2.93 33.06 -1.47
N VAL A 196 3.21 31.91 -2.08
CA VAL A 196 4.56 31.34 -2.16
C VAL A 196 5.49 32.28 -2.91
N ARG A 197 5.03 32.82 -4.05
CA ARG A 197 5.81 33.79 -4.83
C ARG A 197 6.21 35.01 -4.00
N GLU A 198 5.26 35.59 -3.27
CA GLU A 198 5.52 36.76 -2.43
C GLU A 198 6.49 36.42 -1.29
N ALA A 199 6.32 35.27 -0.64
CA ALA A 199 7.22 34.79 0.42
C ALA A 199 8.66 34.61 -0.08
N VAL A 200 8.85 33.98 -1.25
CA VAL A 200 10.17 33.82 -1.89
C VAL A 200 10.82 35.18 -2.16
N GLN A 201 10.05 36.16 -2.66
CA GLN A 201 10.56 37.51 -2.90
C GLN A 201 10.92 38.24 -1.60
N LEU A 202 10.18 38.01 -0.51
CA LEU A 202 10.52 38.58 0.81
C LEU A 202 11.81 37.97 1.37
N ALA A 203 12.02 36.66 1.20
CA ALA A 203 13.26 35.99 1.58
C ALA A 203 14.48 36.51 0.79
N ASP A 204 14.36 36.64 -0.53
CA ASP A 204 15.39 37.23 -1.41
C ASP A 204 15.78 38.66 -0.98
N ASN A 205 14.78 39.48 -0.63
CA ASN A 205 15.01 40.84 -0.12
C ASN A 205 15.71 40.88 1.25
N ASP A 206 15.73 39.77 1.99
CA ASP A 206 16.47 39.57 3.24
C ASP A 206 17.83 38.89 3.00
N ASP A 207 18.34 38.98 1.78
CA ASP A 207 19.63 38.43 1.31
C ASP A 207 19.71 36.88 1.41
N PHE A 208 18.59 36.16 1.32
CA PHE A 208 18.56 34.70 1.26
C PHE A 208 18.96 34.19 -0.13
N ASP A 209 20.10 33.50 -0.22
CA ASP A 209 20.65 32.99 -1.49
C ASP A 209 19.97 31.68 -1.91
N PHE A 210 19.19 31.72 -2.99
CA PHE A 210 18.50 30.54 -3.53
C PHE A 210 19.39 29.62 -4.35
N SER A 211 20.57 30.07 -4.81
CA SER A 211 21.44 29.27 -5.68
C SER A 211 22.04 28.03 -5.00
N GLN A 212 21.96 27.96 -3.67
CA GLN A 212 22.44 26.83 -2.87
C GLN A 212 21.48 25.61 -2.86
N PHE A 213 20.29 25.73 -3.44
CA PHE A 213 19.23 24.72 -3.45
C PHE A 213 18.96 24.14 -4.85
N ASP A 214 19.91 24.33 -5.77
CA ASP A 214 19.99 23.61 -7.05
C ASP A 214 20.94 22.43 -6.85
N ASN A 215 20.39 21.30 -6.40
CA ASN A 215 21.18 20.16 -5.91
C ASN A 215 21.81 19.35 -7.05
N ASP A 216 21.27 19.39 -8.26
CA ASP A 216 21.77 18.64 -9.43
C ASP A 216 22.41 19.52 -10.52
N GLY A 217 22.33 20.84 -10.39
CA GLY A 217 22.94 21.82 -11.28
C GLY A 217 22.17 22.05 -12.57
N ASP A 218 20.87 21.72 -12.62
CA ASP A 218 20.01 21.90 -13.78
C ASP A 218 19.56 23.38 -13.99
N GLY A 219 19.84 24.23 -13.00
CA GLY A 219 19.50 25.65 -12.99
C GLY A 219 18.16 25.98 -12.33
N TYR A 220 17.53 25.02 -11.64
CA TYR A 220 16.32 25.20 -10.85
C TYR A 220 16.60 24.93 -9.37
N VAL A 221 15.89 25.64 -8.49
CA VAL A 221 15.75 25.18 -7.11
C VAL A 221 14.85 23.95 -7.12
N ASP A 222 15.31 22.83 -6.54
CA ASP A 222 14.60 21.55 -6.62
C ASP A 222 13.17 21.67 -6.07
N SER A 223 12.99 22.28 -4.89
CA SER A 223 11.68 22.69 -4.38
C SER A 223 11.81 23.69 -3.23
N ILE A 224 10.81 24.55 -3.05
CA ILE A 224 10.64 25.39 -1.87
C ILE A 224 9.66 24.73 -0.90
N ILE A 225 10.04 24.52 0.36
CA ILE A 225 9.11 24.05 1.39
C ILE A 225 8.54 25.28 2.11
N VAL A 226 7.23 25.38 2.21
CA VAL A 226 6.54 26.52 2.83
C VAL A 226 5.73 26.06 4.03
N ILE A 227 5.97 26.70 5.18
CA ILE A 227 5.09 26.55 6.35
C ILE A 227 4.25 27.81 6.48
N HIS A 228 2.94 27.71 6.22
CA HIS A 228 2.03 28.84 6.43
C HIS A 228 1.50 28.87 7.86
N GLN A 229 1.26 30.06 8.39
CA GLN A 229 0.62 30.25 9.70
C GLN A 229 -0.78 29.62 9.69
N GLY A 230 -1.18 28.93 10.77
CA GLY A 230 -2.54 28.37 10.91
C GLY A 230 -2.64 26.84 10.82
N GLU A 231 -3.87 26.33 10.69
CA GLU A 231 -4.17 24.90 10.45
C GLU A 231 -4.26 24.61 8.95
N GLY A 232 -4.07 23.34 8.58
CA GLY A 232 -4.29 22.86 7.22
C GLY A 232 -5.74 22.41 7.02
N GLN A 233 -6.31 22.71 5.85
CA GLN A 233 -7.71 22.41 5.55
C GLN A 233 -8.00 20.90 5.58
N GLU A 234 -7.01 20.07 5.25
CA GLU A 234 -7.07 18.61 5.25
C GLU A 234 -7.43 18.00 6.61
N LEU A 235 -7.29 18.79 7.69
CA LEU A 235 -7.67 18.40 9.05
C LEU A 235 -8.64 19.39 9.72
N SER A 236 -8.59 20.69 9.41
CA SER A 236 -9.52 21.65 10.03
C SER A 236 -10.90 21.63 9.36
N GLY A 237 -10.96 21.26 8.08
CA GLY A 237 -12.12 21.37 7.21
C GLY A 237 -12.55 22.81 6.90
N ASP A 238 -11.88 23.85 7.43
CA ASP A 238 -12.25 25.25 7.22
C ASP A 238 -11.84 25.71 5.81
N PRO A 239 -12.77 26.13 4.93
CA PRO A 239 -12.47 26.45 3.52
C PRO A 239 -11.62 27.71 3.29
N TYR A 240 -11.07 28.29 4.36
CA TYR A 240 -10.12 29.39 4.28
C TYR A 240 -8.71 29.01 4.72
N ASP A 241 -8.57 27.86 5.39
CA ASP A 241 -7.27 27.27 5.62
C ASP A 241 -6.77 26.70 4.28
N ILE A 242 -5.46 26.66 4.11
CA ILE A 242 -4.85 26.13 2.88
C ILE A 242 -4.80 24.60 3.00
N TRP A 243 -5.18 23.88 1.95
CA TRP A 243 -4.93 22.44 1.88
C TRP A 243 -3.45 22.20 1.60
N SER A 244 -2.77 21.38 2.40
CA SER A 244 -1.36 21.06 2.17
C SER A 244 -1.15 20.46 0.78
N HIS A 245 -0.25 21.01 -0.04
CA HIS A 245 -0.01 20.49 -1.39
C HIS A 245 1.39 20.82 -1.93
N SER A 246 1.82 20.07 -2.93
CA SER A 246 2.91 20.38 -3.85
C SER A 246 2.36 21.14 -5.06
N GLY A 247 3.13 22.04 -5.66
CA GLY A 247 2.69 22.78 -6.84
C GLY A 247 3.73 23.68 -7.49
N ASP A 248 3.30 24.45 -8.50
CA ASP A 248 4.16 25.37 -9.24
C ASP A 248 3.76 26.85 -9.05
N ILE A 249 4.73 27.70 -8.79
CA ILE A 249 4.58 29.15 -8.85
C ILE A 249 4.32 29.57 -10.30
N TRP A 250 3.47 30.57 -10.54
CA TRP A 250 3.35 31.19 -11.85
C TRP A 250 3.36 32.72 -11.80
N PRO A 251 3.90 33.42 -12.81
CA PRO A 251 5.06 32.99 -13.61
C PRO A 251 6.28 32.67 -12.74
N TYR A 252 7.18 31.80 -13.20
CA TYR A 252 8.40 31.43 -12.46
C TYR A 252 9.25 32.65 -12.08
N LEU A 253 9.97 32.54 -10.96
CA LEU A 253 10.94 33.54 -10.53
C LEU A 253 12.34 33.14 -11.02
N TYR A 254 13.18 34.14 -11.27
CA TYR A 254 14.61 33.93 -11.57
C TYR A 254 15.41 34.84 -10.64
N LEU A 255 16.00 34.23 -9.61
CA LEU A 255 16.70 34.87 -8.51
C LEU A 255 18.03 34.14 -8.31
N ASP A 256 19.07 34.87 -7.90
CA ASP A 256 20.41 34.31 -7.63
C ASP A 256 21.05 33.44 -8.74
N GLY A 257 20.55 33.54 -9.97
CA GLY A 257 21.04 32.75 -11.10
C GLY A 257 20.34 31.41 -11.31
N VAL A 258 19.30 31.09 -10.54
CA VAL A 258 18.47 29.89 -10.63
C VAL A 258 16.99 30.22 -10.84
N TYR A 259 16.23 29.29 -11.40
CA TYR A 259 14.78 29.40 -11.52
C TYR A 259 14.09 28.81 -10.28
N ILE A 260 13.07 29.50 -9.80
CA ILE A 260 12.21 29.01 -8.71
C ILE A 260 10.83 28.77 -9.30
N LYS A 261 10.42 27.50 -9.24
CA LYS A 261 9.20 26.98 -9.86
C LYS A 261 8.40 26.19 -8.83
N HIS A 262 8.97 25.08 -8.37
CA HIS A 262 8.24 24.09 -7.60
C HIS A 262 8.22 24.45 -6.11
N TYR A 263 7.11 24.17 -5.44
CA TYR A 263 6.97 24.35 -4.00
C TYR A 263 6.14 23.22 -3.40
N THR A 264 6.27 23.05 -2.10
CA THR A 264 5.32 22.35 -1.26
C THR A 264 4.87 23.30 -0.15
N ILE A 265 3.63 23.18 0.31
CA ILE A 265 3.06 24.03 1.36
C ILE A 265 2.35 23.17 2.40
N GLN A 266 2.63 23.42 3.68
CA GLN A 266 2.04 22.71 4.82
C GLN A 266 1.75 23.69 5.97
N PRO A 267 0.87 23.35 6.93
CA PRO A 267 0.50 24.26 8.00
C PRO A 267 1.53 24.32 9.12
N GLU A 268 1.49 25.43 9.86
CA GLU A 268 2.16 25.61 11.15
C GLU A 268 1.63 24.63 12.21
N THR A 269 0.32 24.35 12.15
CA THR A 269 -0.38 23.61 13.19
C THR A 269 -1.29 22.50 12.66
N VAL A 270 -1.38 21.43 13.43
CA VAL A 270 -2.23 20.25 13.20
C VAL A 270 -2.99 19.97 14.50
N GLY A 271 -4.31 20.21 14.50
CA GLY A 271 -5.17 20.08 15.68
C GLY A 271 -4.78 21.03 16.82
N GLY A 272 -4.56 22.30 16.48
CA GLY A 272 -4.25 23.41 17.40
C GLY A 272 -2.88 23.32 18.08
N LYS A 273 -1.97 22.50 17.55
CA LYS A 273 -0.62 22.25 18.07
C LYS A 273 0.37 22.23 16.92
N LEU A 274 1.65 22.44 17.20
CA LEU A 274 2.73 22.35 16.21
C LEU A 274 2.56 21.12 15.31
N LEU A 275 2.79 21.33 14.00
CA LEU A 275 2.76 20.28 13.01
C LEU A 275 3.64 19.09 13.39
N THR A 276 3.20 17.92 12.96
CA THR A 276 3.99 16.69 12.97
C THR A 276 4.68 16.54 11.61
N ILE A 277 5.27 15.38 11.31
CA ILE A 277 6.16 15.24 10.15
C ILE A 277 5.48 14.60 8.94
N GLY A 278 4.39 13.85 9.12
CA GLY A 278 3.83 13.00 8.07
C GLY A 278 3.39 13.74 6.81
N VAL A 279 2.70 14.86 6.96
CA VAL A 279 2.30 15.72 5.82
C VAL A 279 3.53 16.26 5.08
N ALA A 280 4.50 16.82 5.80
CA ALA A 280 5.73 17.32 5.17
C ALA A 280 6.55 16.22 4.48
N CYS A 281 6.54 15.00 5.04
CA CYS A 281 7.16 13.84 4.39
C CYS A 281 6.38 13.39 3.15
N HIS A 282 5.05 13.40 3.16
CA HIS A 282 4.24 13.06 1.99
C HIS A 282 4.53 14.02 0.83
N GLU A 283 4.46 15.33 1.10
CA GLU A 283 4.69 16.36 0.06
C GLU A 283 6.11 16.32 -0.50
N LEU A 284 7.11 16.03 0.33
CA LEU A 284 8.49 15.85 -0.14
C LEU A 284 8.64 14.57 -0.98
N GLY A 285 7.76 13.58 -0.84
CA GLY A 285 7.67 12.41 -1.72
C GLY A 285 7.39 12.78 -3.18
N HIS A 286 6.49 13.75 -3.42
CA HIS A 286 6.21 14.27 -4.76
C HIS A 286 7.40 14.99 -5.38
N VAL A 287 8.21 15.68 -4.58
CA VAL A 287 9.45 16.32 -5.05
C VAL A 287 10.42 15.29 -5.62
N PHE A 288 10.44 14.07 -5.06
CA PHE A 288 11.22 12.95 -5.59
C PHE A 288 10.55 12.21 -6.76
N GLY A 289 9.36 12.64 -7.18
CA GLY A 289 8.64 12.12 -8.35
C GLY A 289 7.66 10.98 -8.06
N LEU A 290 7.32 10.73 -6.80
CA LEU A 290 6.33 9.71 -6.47
C LEU A 290 4.90 10.21 -6.67
N PRO A 291 4.00 9.35 -7.19
CA PRO A 291 2.58 9.61 -7.24
C PRO A 291 1.88 9.38 -5.90
N ASP A 292 0.66 9.88 -5.80
CA ASP A 292 -0.32 9.46 -4.80
C ASP A 292 -0.73 8.00 -5.05
N LEU A 293 -0.80 7.23 -3.97
CA LEU A 293 -1.18 5.82 -3.97
C LEU A 293 -2.47 5.54 -3.18
N TYR A 294 -3.14 6.60 -2.68
CA TYR A 294 -4.57 6.52 -2.39
C TYR A 294 -5.35 6.61 -3.70
N ASP A 295 -6.58 6.09 -3.70
CA ASP A 295 -7.46 6.29 -4.85
C ASP A 295 -7.99 7.73 -4.85
N THR A 296 -7.46 8.53 -5.78
CA THR A 296 -7.78 9.95 -5.89
C THR A 296 -9.22 10.23 -6.33
N ASP A 297 -9.96 9.24 -6.82
CA ASP A 297 -11.39 9.41 -7.11
C ASP A 297 -12.31 9.01 -5.92
N TYR A 298 -11.69 8.50 -4.85
CA TYR A 298 -12.30 8.12 -3.58
C TYR A 298 -13.34 7.00 -3.70
N SER A 299 -13.17 6.10 -4.67
CA SER A 299 -13.91 4.85 -4.75
C SER A 299 -13.33 3.75 -3.86
N SER A 300 -12.00 3.78 -3.62
CA SER A 300 -11.28 2.89 -2.69
C SER A 300 -10.37 3.64 -1.69
N ASP A 301 -9.74 2.92 -0.75
CA ASP A 301 -8.71 3.46 0.15
C ASP A 301 -7.28 3.39 -0.46
N GLY A 302 -7.15 2.85 -1.68
CA GLY A 302 -5.86 2.58 -2.34
C GLY A 302 -4.98 1.67 -1.48
N ILE A 303 -3.71 2.04 -1.27
CA ILE A 303 -2.82 1.28 -0.35
C ILE A 303 -3.02 1.62 1.14
N GLY A 304 -4.00 2.46 1.48
CA GLY A 304 -4.37 2.77 2.87
C GLY A 304 -3.21 3.26 3.75
N LEU A 305 -3.15 2.74 4.98
CA LEU A 305 -2.16 3.09 6.00
C LEU A 305 -0.79 2.43 5.77
N TRP A 306 -0.62 1.63 4.72
CA TRP A 306 0.59 0.83 4.46
C TRP A 306 1.74 1.60 3.79
N GLY A 307 1.46 2.77 3.20
CA GLY A 307 2.48 3.59 2.54
C GLY A 307 2.31 5.09 2.75
N LEU A 308 3.44 5.81 2.81
CA LEU A 308 3.49 7.26 2.98
C LEU A 308 2.68 8.03 1.92
N MET A 309 2.70 7.57 0.66
CA MET A 309 2.02 8.23 -0.46
C MET A 309 0.49 7.99 -0.45
N ALA A 310 -0.07 7.51 0.66
CA ALA A 310 -1.49 7.29 0.89
C ALA A 310 -1.89 7.75 2.30
N ALA A 311 -2.90 7.13 2.91
CA ALA A 311 -3.33 7.45 4.28
C ALA A 311 -2.22 7.20 5.32
N GLY A 312 -1.17 6.43 5.00
CA GLY A 312 -0.02 6.18 5.86
C GLY A 312 0.74 7.45 6.29
N ALA A 313 0.58 8.57 5.59
CA ALA A 313 1.05 9.89 6.04
C ALA A 313 0.44 10.32 7.40
N TRP A 314 -0.76 9.82 7.72
CA TRP A 314 -1.49 10.14 8.94
C TRP A 314 -1.22 9.18 10.11
N ASN A 315 -0.43 8.13 9.91
CA ASN A 315 -0.06 7.19 10.97
C ASN A 315 0.59 7.92 12.15
N GLY A 316 0.30 7.42 13.37
CA GLY A 316 0.72 8.10 14.58
C GLY A 316 0.63 7.26 15.85
N ILE A 317 1.64 7.40 16.71
CA ILE A 317 1.73 6.72 18.01
C ILE A 317 1.17 7.61 19.13
N HIS A 318 1.48 8.91 19.10
CA HIS A 318 1.02 9.85 20.12
C HIS A 318 0.03 10.85 19.57
N ARG A 319 0.16 11.23 18.29
CA ARG A 319 -0.68 12.17 17.55
C ARG A 319 -0.71 11.76 16.08
N ALA A 320 -1.75 12.16 15.36
CA ALA A 320 -1.83 11.97 13.92
C ALA A 320 -0.57 12.51 13.21
N ALA A 321 -0.09 11.77 12.21
CA ALA A 321 1.08 12.10 11.38
C ALA A 321 2.43 12.24 12.14
N ASP A 322 2.55 11.73 13.39
CA ASP A 322 3.83 11.76 14.13
C ASP A 322 4.71 10.52 13.93
N SER A 323 4.17 9.47 13.32
CA SER A 323 4.88 8.24 12.95
C SER A 323 4.35 7.76 11.59
N PRO A 324 4.61 8.52 10.51
CA PRO A 324 4.12 8.15 9.19
C PRO A 324 4.69 6.81 8.74
N ALA A 325 3.93 6.06 7.94
CA ALA A 325 4.42 4.81 7.32
C ALA A 325 5.68 5.07 6.50
N HIS A 326 6.56 4.07 6.39
CA HIS A 326 7.56 4.03 5.35
C HIS A 326 6.92 4.13 3.96
N MET A 327 7.74 4.49 2.96
CA MET A 327 7.44 4.23 1.55
C MET A 327 7.18 2.72 1.36
N CYS A 328 6.13 2.35 0.61
CA CYS A 328 5.88 0.94 0.28
C CYS A 328 6.95 0.38 -0.67
N ALA A 329 6.95 -0.94 -0.88
CA ALA A 329 7.91 -1.63 -1.75
C ALA A 329 8.05 -0.97 -3.13
N TRP A 330 6.92 -0.62 -3.78
CA TRP A 330 6.93 0.02 -5.09
C TRP A 330 7.61 1.40 -5.04
N SER A 331 7.22 2.26 -4.09
CA SER A 331 7.82 3.59 -3.93
C SER A 331 9.32 3.51 -3.63
N LYS A 332 9.77 2.58 -2.78
CA LYS A 332 11.20 2.37 -2.50
C LYS A 332 11.96 1.88 -3.73
N LYS A 333 11.37 1.01 -4.55
CA LYS A 333 11.94 0.56 -5.83
C LYS A 333 12.11 1.72 -6.80
N GLU A 334 11.07 2.53 -7.01
CA GLU A 334 11.13 3.67 -7.94
C GLU A 334 12.17 4.72 -7.52
N LEU A 335 12.35 4.93 -6.22
CA LEU A 335 13.36 5.84 -5.69
C LEU A 335 14.78 5.25 -5.70
N GLY A 336 14.92 3.93 -5.92
CA GLY A 336 16.19 3.21 -5.85
C GLY A 336 16.72 3.04 -4.43
N TRP A 337 15.84 2.96 -3.43
CA TRP A 337 16.20 2.86 -2.01
C TRP A 337 16.23 1.43 -1.47
N VAL A 338 15.86 0.45 -2.30
CA VAL A 338 15.93 -0.97 -1.97
C VAL A 338 16.65 -1.75 -3.06
N THR A 339 17.21 -2.89 -2.67
CA THR A 339 17.62 -3.92 -3.62
C THR A 339 16.42 -4.77 -3.98
N VAL A 340 16.21 -5.03 -5.28
CA VAL A 340 15.12 -5.88 -5.78
C VAL A 340 15.67 -7.25 -6.14
N GLY A 341 15.32 -8.28 -5.35
CA GLY A 341 15.59 -9.68 -5.65
C GLY A 341 14.55 -10.25 -6.61
N SER A 342 14.94 -11.11 -7.55
CA SER A 342 14.00 -11.73 -8.50
C SER A 342 13.62 -13.14 -8.04
N LEU A 343 12.32 -13.41 -8.03
CA LEU A 343 11.74 -14.74 -7.79
C LEU A 343 11.50 -15.52 -9.09
N ASN A 344 11.63 -14.92 -10.27
CA ASN A 344 11.37 -15.61 -11.54
C ASN A 344 12.31 -16.81 -11.74
N GLY A 345 11.73 -18.01 -11.78
CA GLY A 345 12.45 -19.28 -11.89
C GLY A 345 13.05 -19.77 -10.56
N PHE A 346 12.83 -19.06 -9.45
CA PHE A 346 13.21 -19.49 -8.12
C PHE A 346 12.23 -20.54 -7.58
N ASN A 347 12.77 -21.61 -7.00
CA ASN A 347 12.03 -22.68 -6.37
C ASN A 347 12.80 -23.12 -5.13
N GLY A 348 12.26 -22.88 -3.94
CA GLY A 348 12.94 -23.18 -2.69
C GLY A 348 12.45 -22.34 -1.52
N HIS A 349 13.21 -22.40 -0.43
CA HIS A 349 12.93 -21.69 0.81
C HIS A 349 13.59 -20.30 0.80
N GLU A 350 12.83 -19.28 1.21
CA GLU A 350 13.28 -17.90 1.36
C GLU A 350 13.14 -17.40 2.80
N LEU A 351 14.05 -16.50 3.18
CA LEU A 351 14.04 -15.80 4.46
C LEU A 351 14.17 -14.30 4.19
N LEU A 352 13.07 -13.56 4.35
CA LEU A 352 13.01 -12.13 4.07
C LEU A 352 13.08 -11.32 5.37
N SER A 353 14.14 -10.52 5.50
CA SER A 353 14.35 -9.64 6.65
C SER A 353 13.50 -8.36 6.53
N PRO A 354 13.19 -7.67 7.65
CA PRO A 354 12.37 -6.46 7.64
C PRO A 354 12.95 -5.37 6.74
N VAL A 355 12.12 -4.79 5.86
CA VAL A 355 12.54 -3.78 4.88
C VAL A 355 13.02 -2.49 5.55
N GLU A 356 12.57 -2.21 6.77
CA GLU A 356 12.99 -1.06 7.59
C GLU A 356 14.49 -1.09 7.94
N THR A 357 15.12 -2.28 7.88
CA THR A 357 16.52 -2.46 8.27
C THR A 357 17.39 -3.10 7.21
N ASN A 358 16.82 -3.96 6.35
CA ASN A 358 17.59 -4.70 5.34
C ASN A 358 17.51 -4.08 3.93
N PHE A 359 16.53 -3.22 3.66
CA PHE A 359 16.37 -2.52 2.37
C PHE A 359 16.33 -3.48 1.17
N GLU A 360 15.61 -4.59 1.32
CA GLU A 360 15.42 -5.62 0.29
C GLU A 360 13.93 -5.88 0.08
N VAL A 361 13.54 -6.01 -1.18
CA VAL A 361 12.21 -6.46 -1.60
C VAL A 361 12.38 -7.56 -2.65
N LEU A 362 11.42 -8.47 -2.73
CA LEU A 362 11.43 -9.54 -3.73
C LEU A 362 10.37 -9.25 -4.80
N MET A 363 10.66 -9.62 -6.04
CA MET A 363 9.81 -9.33 -7.19
C MET A 363 9.56 -10.57 -8.02
N PHE A 364 8.32 -10.78 -8.43
CA PHE A 364 7.93 -11.79 -9.39
C PHE A 364 7.24 -11.17 -10.61
N GLU A 365 7.92 -11.14 -11.75
CA GLU A 365 7.41 -10.52 -12.98
C GLU A 365 6.48 -11.43 -13.78
N ASN A 366 5.45 -10.83 -14.39
CA ASN A 366 4.67 -11.50 -15.43
C ASN A 366 5.52 -11.65 -16.70
N ALA A 367 6.00 -12.86 -16.96
CA ALA A 367 6.82 -13.18 -18.12
C ALA A 367 6.06 -13.09 -19.46
N ASP A 368 4.73 -13.06 -19.43
CA ASP A 368 3.86 -12.98 -20.61
C ASP A 368 3.55 -11.53 -21.02
N ARG A 369 3.96 -10.54 -20.21
CA ARG A 369 3.97 -9.09 -20.54
C ARG A 369 5.40 -8.56 -20.73
N PRO A 370 5.58 -7.39 -21.38
CA PRO A 370 6.87 -6.70 -21.37
C PRO A 370 7.40 -6.55 -19.94
N ALA A 371 8.70 -6.78 -19.79
CA ALA A 371 9.37 -6.76 -18.49
C ALA A 371 9.10 -5.44 -17.75
N GLY A 372 8.79 -5.55 -16.46
CA GLY A 372 8.45 -4.43 -15.59
C GLY A 372 7.06 -3.81 -15.76
N GLU A 373 6.16 -4.36 -16.58
CA GLU A 373 4.78 -3.80 -16.69
C GLU A 373 3.83 -4.33 -15.63
N GLU A 374 3.88 -5.63 -15.32
CA GLU A 374 3.00 -6.25 -14.32
C GLU A 374 3.77 -7.27 -13.50
N TYR A 375 3.66 -7.20 -12.18
CA TYR A 375 4.47 -8.01 -11.27
C TYR A 375 3.92 -7.98 -9.85
N PHE A 376 4.34 -8.95 -9.03
CA PHE A 376 4.17 -8.91 -7.58
C PHE A 376 5.42 -8.40 -6.89
N LEU A 377 5.26 -7.55 -5.87
CA LEU A 377 6.31 -7.17 -4.93
C LEU A 377 6.02 -7.74 -3.55
N LEU A 378 7.03 -8.34 -2.92
CA LEU A 378 6.96 -8.91 -1.59
C LEU A 378 7.92 -8.14 -0.67
N GLU A 379 7.41 -7.65 0.45
CA GLU A 379 8.21 -7.04 1.51
C GLU A 379 7.79 -7.51 2.89
N ASN A 380 8.76 -7.71 3.78
CA ASN A 380 8.48 -7.94 5.19
C ASN A 380 8.43 -6.60 5.92
N ARG A 381 7.25 -6.25 6.45
CA ARG A 381 7.01 -5.04 7.25
C ARG A 381 6.86 -5.39 8.72
N GLN A 382 7.56 -4.65 9.58
CA GLN A 382 7.52 -4.81 11.02
C GLN A 382 7.25 -3.47 11.70
N LEU A 383 6.71 -3.51 12.93
CA LEU A 383 6.43 -2.30 13.72
C LEU A 383 7.73 -1.69 14.30
N LEU A 384 8.65 -1.27 13.42
CA LEU A 384 9.97 -0.75 13.72
C LEU A 384 10.09 0.71 13.24
N GLY A 385 10.79 1.52 14.02
CA GLY A 385 11.07 2.91 13.61
C GLY A 385 9.79 3.69 13.34
N TYR A 386 9.70 4.34 12.18
CA TYR A 386 8.52 5.09 11.77
C TYR A 386 7.31 4.21 11.41
N ASP A 387 7.53 2.95 11.05
CA ASP A 387 6.48 1.95 10.84
C ASP A 387 5.86 1.41 12.15
N ALA A 388 6.26 1.91 13.32
CA ALA A 388 5.70 1.51 14.61
C ALA A 388 4.16 1.66 14.70
N ALA A 389 3.56 2.51 13.87
CA ALA A 389 2.14 2.83 13.85
C ALA A 389 1.35 2.11 12.74
N LEU A 390 1.96 1.19 11.99
CA LEU A 390 1.24 0.40 10.98
C LEU A 390 0.11 -0.44 11.62
N PRO A 391 -0.93 -0.79 10.84
CA PRO A 391 -2.04 -1.64 11.31
C PRO A 391 -1.60 -3.03 11.77
N GLY A 392 -0.56 -3.58 11.16
CA GLY A 392 -0.05 -4.92 11.44
C GLY A 392 1.41 -5.11 10.99
N ALA A 393 1.92 -6.32 11.18
CA ALA A 393 3.26 -6.74 10.77
C ALA A 393 3.20 -8.11 10.09
N GLY A 394 4.06 -8.32 9.10
CA GLY A 394 4.09 -9.53 8.29
C GLY A 394 4.62 -9.27 6.89
N LEU A 395 4.41 -10.25 6.02
CA LEU A 395 4.68 -10.13 4.59
C LEU A 395 3.52 -9.38 3.93
N LEU A 396 3.79 -8.20 3.37
CA LEU A 396 2.88 -7.56 2.43
C LEU A 396 3.24 -8.00 1.02
N ILE A 397 2.19 -8.25 0.23
CA ILE A 397 2.29 -8.56 -1.19
C ILE A 397 1.53 -7.47 -1.93
N TYR A 398 2.19 -6.86 -2.92
CA TYR A 398 1.55 -5.88 -3.80
C TYR A 398 1.46 -6.41 -5.22
N HIS A 399 0.30 -6.26 -5.87
CA HIS A 399 0.15 -6.47 -7.31
C HIS A 399 0.31 -5.14 -8.02
N ILE A 400 1.27 -5.08 -8.93
CA ILE A 400 1.65 -3.86 -9.65
C ILE A 400 1.22 -3.95 -11.11
N ASP A 401 0.63 -2.87 -11.65
CA ASP A 401 0.47 -2.61 -13.09
C ASP A 401 0.96 -1.20 -13.43
N GLU A 402 2.14 -1.08 -14.05
CA GLU A 402 2.76 0.22 -14.35
C GLU A 402 1.99 1.05 -15.39
N ASP A 403 1.13 0.43 -16.18
CA ASP A 403 0.31 1.15 -17.18
C ASP A 403 -0.99 1.68 -16.58
N ALA A 404 -1.35 1.22 -15.39
CA ALA A 404 -2.58 1.61 -14.72
C ALA A 404 -2.48 2.97 -14.01
N TYR A 405 -3.64 3.57 -13.79
CA TYR A 405 -3.81 4.65 -12.82
C TYR A 405 -4.21 4.05 -11.48
N GLN A 406 -3.87 4.73 -10.37
CA GLN A 406 -4.27 4.27 -9.05
C GLN A 406 -5.79 4.24 -8.87
N THR A 407 -6.53 5.07 -9.63
CA THR A 407 -8.00 5.14 -9.64
C THR A 407 -8.70 4.02 -10.42
N ASN A 408 -7.96 3.01 -10.87
CA ASN A 408 -8.56 1.90 -11.61
C ASN A 408 -8.82 0.74 -10.65
N ASP A 409 -9.99 0.71 -10.04
CA ASP A 409 -10.38 -0.32 -9.06
C ASP A 409 -10.25 -1.76 -9.51
N LEU A 410 -10.23 -2.01 -10.82
CA LEU A 410 -10.06 -3.36 -11.35
C LEU A 410 -8.60 -3.74 -11.54
N HIS A 411 -7.73 -2.75 -11.75
CA HIS A 411 -6.31 -2.91 -12.04
C HIS A 411 -5.55 -1.67 -11.56
N ARG A 412 -5.30 -1.55 -10.26
CA ARG A 412 -4.60 -0.37 -9.71
C ARG A 412 -3.13 -0.41 -10.09
N ARG A 413 -2.48 0.76 -10.04
CA ARG A 413 -1.03 0.83 -10.22
C ARG A 413 -0.31 0.05 -9.13
N VAL A 414 -0.71 0.26 -7.89
CA VAL A 414 -0.21 -0.47 -6.72
C VAL A 414 -1.42 -0.94 -5.92
N ASP A 415 -1.59 -2.25 -5.83
CA ASP A 415 -2.68 -2.88 -5.08
C ASP A 415 -2.12 -3.73 -3.94
N VAL A 416 -2.80 -3.79 -2.80
CA VAL A 416 -2.41 -4.63 -1.66
C VAL A 416 -3.21 -5.92 -1.73
N GLU A 417 -2.53 -7.06 -1.80
CA GLU A 417 -3.19 -8.37 -1.73
C GLU A 417 -3.52 -8.69 -0.26
N GLU A 418 -4.75 -8.39 0.18
CA GLU A 418 -5.19 -8.49 1.57
C GLU A 418 -5.34 -9.96 2.00
N ALA A 419 -4.48 -10.44 2.91
CA ALA A 419 -4.39 -11.86 3.28
C ALA A 419 -5.67 -12.46 3.90
N ASP A 420 -6.58 -11.66 4.44
CA ASP A 420 -7.89 -12.08 4.95
C ASP A 420 -9.02 -12.07 3.91
N ASP A 421 -8.74 -11.62 2.67
CA ASP A 421 -9.67 -11.64 1.53
C ASP A 421 -10.97 -10.83 1.77
N ASP A 422 -10.96 -9.88 2.71
CA ASP A 422 -12.14 -9.06 2.98
C ASP A 422 -12.30 -7.88 2.00
N ASN A 423 -11.24 -7.58 1.25
CA ASN A 423 -11.15 -6.52 0.25
C ASN A 423 -11.56 -5.15 0.84
N ALA A 424 -11.19 -4.88 2.10
CA ALA A 424 -11.57 -3.66 2.79
C ALA A 424 -10.94 -2.42 2.17
N LEU A 425 -9.74 -2.52 1.60
CA LEU A 425 -9.07 -1.42 0.89
C LEU A 425 -9.74 -1.07 -0.44
N ASP A 426 -10.51 -1.99 -1.04
CA ASP A 426 -11.26 -1.76 -2.29
C ASP A 426 -12.47 -0.85 -2.12
N THR A 427 -12.81 -0.46 -0.90
CA THR A 427 -13.94 0.43 -0.61
C THR A 427 -13.46 1.62 0.19
N TYR A 428 -13.74 2.83 -0.30
CA TYR A 428 -13.36 4.04 0.43
C TYR A 428 -14.00 4.08 1.83
N GLY A 429 -13.15 4.21 2.84
CA GLY A 429 -13.55 4.17 4.23
C GLY A 429 -13.98 2.79 4.72
N GLY A 430 -13.48 1.71 4.12
CA GLY A 430 -13.58 0.35 4.63
C GLY A 430 -12.91 0.26 6.00
N ASP A 431 -11.58 0.13 6.01
CA ASP A 431 -10.78 0.21 7.24
C ASP A 431 -9.42 0.90 7.08
N ASN A 432 -9.05 1.30 5.86
CA ASN A 432 -7.74 1.87 5.50
C ASN A 432 -6.55 0.91 5.76
N GLY A 433 -6.81 -0.39 5.90
CA GLY A 433 -5.83 -1.43 6.19
C GLY A 433 -5.88 -1.92 7.63
N SER A 434 -5.65 -3.22 7.82
CA SER A 434 -5.88 -3.94 9.06
C SER A 434 -4.70 -4.85 9.46
N ALA A 435 -4.75 -5.43 10.66
CA ALA A 435 -3.75 -6.42 11.04
C ALA A 435 -3.95 -7.78 10.32
N GLY A 436 -5.03 -7.94 9.54
CA GLY A 436 -5.37 -9.13 8.78
C GLY A 436 -4.74 -9.17 7.38
N ASP A 437 -4.40 -8.01 6.82
CA ASP A 437 -3.89 -7.86 5.44
C ASP A 437 -2.50 -8.48 5.22
N PRO A 438 -1.52 -8.40 6.15
CA PRO A 438 -0.23 -9.04 5.96
C PRO A 438 -0.30 -10.57 6.16
N PHE A 439 0.57 -11.31 5.49
CA PHE A 439 0.74 -12.76 5.68
C PHE A 439 1.81 -13.05 6.75
N PRO A 440 1.56 -13.92 7.75
CA PRO A 440 0.27 -14.48 8.09
C PRO A 440 -0.64 -13.54 8.90
N GLY A 441 -0.09 -12.44 9.42
CA GLY A 441 -0.86 -11.42 10.13
C GLY A 441 -1.75 -11.99 11.22
N THR A 442 -2.91 -11.37 11.42
CA THR A 442 -3.95 -11.87 12.34
C THR A 442 -4.97 -12.79 11.68
N SER A 443 -4.99 -12.82 10.34
CA SER A 443 -5.80 -13.74 9.53
C SER A 443 -5.28 -15.18 9.58
N ALA A 444 -4.00 -15.35 9.93
CA ALA A 444 -3.26 -16.60 9.92
C ALA A 444 -3.19 -17.27 8.54
N ASN A 445 -3.35 -16.49 7.46
CA ASN A 445 -3.22 -17.01 6.11
C ASN A 445 -1.73 -17.23 5.76
N ILE A 446 -1.35 -18.47 5.46
CA ILE A 446 0.04 -18.85 5.21
C ILE A 446 0.31 -19.18 3.73
N GLU A 447 -0.63 -18.87 2.83
CA GLU A 447 -0.57 -19.23 1.42
C GLU A 447 -1.02 -18.06 0.52
N PHE A 448 -0.22 -17.75 -0.50
CA PHE A 448 -0.58 -16.87 -1.60
C PHE A 448 -0.21 -17.54 -2.92
N GLY A 449 -1.22 -17.90 -3.70
CA GLY A 449 -1.06 -18.70 -4.89
C GLY A 449 -2.28 -18.61 -5.82
N PRO A 450 -2.23 -19.29 -6.96
CA PRO A 450 -3.30 -19.22 -7.96
C PRO A 450 -4.66 -19.73 -7.45
N GLY A 451 -4.64 -20.70 -6.54
CA GLY A 451 -5.83 -21.32 -5.97
C GLY A 451 -6.30 -20.72 -4.64
N THR A 452 -5.66 -19.64 -4.17
CA THR A 452 -5.98 -18.97 -2.90
C THR A 452 -6.86 -17.74 -3.14
N SER A 453 -7.37 -17.17 -2.05
CA SER A 453 -7.99 -15.85 -2.00
C SER A 453 -7.28 -15.08 -0.88
N PRO A 454 -6.55 -14.00 -1.18
CA PRO A 454 -6.30 -13.43 -2.50
C PRO A 454 -5.45 -14.36 -3.39
N SER A 455 -5.46 -14.14 -4.71
CA SER A 455 -4.86 -15.03 -5.71
C SER A 455 -3.64 -14.39 -6.36
N SER A 456 -2.58 -15.15 -6.61
CA SER A 456 -1.41 -14.69 -7.37
C SER A 456 -1.65 -14.66 -8.89
N THR A 457 -2.89 -14.43 -9.32
CA THR A 457 -3.29 -14.41 -10.72
C THR A 457 -3.14 -13.00 -11.28
N PHE A 458 -2.29 -12.87 -12.30
CA PHE A 458 -2.17 -11.66 -13.10
C PHE A 458 -3.48 -11.35 -13.83
N TYR A 459 -3.62 -10.11 -14.29
CA TYR A 459 -4.82 -9.61 -14.93
C TYR A 459 -5.13 -10.24 -16.30
N ASP A 460 -4.14 -10.88 -16.93
CA ASP A 460 -4.33 -11.71 -18.12
C ASP A 460 -4.88 -13.12 -17.81
N GLY A 461 -5.04 -13.46 -16.53
CA GLY A 461 -5.52 -14.74 -16.04
C GLY A 461 -4.43 -15.80 -15.84
N THR A 462 -3.16 -15.46 -16.06
CA THR A 462 -2.03 -16.35 -15.78
C THR A 462 -1.55 -16.19 -14.34
N SER A 463 -0.96 -17.23 -13.75
CA SER A 463 -0.41 -17.16 -12.40
C SER A 463 0.77 -18.11 -12.27
N LYS A 464 1.99 -17.60 -12.09
CA LYS A 464 3.19 -18.45 -12.05
C LYS A 464 3.92 -18.43 -10.71
N LEU A 465 3.25 -17.98 -9.65
CA LEU A 465 3.81 -17.80 -8.32
C LEU A 465 2.96 -18.53 -7.27
N SER A 466 3.60 -19.39 -6.47
CA SER A 466 3.04 -19.88 -5.21
C SER A 466 4.00 -19.53 -4.08
N VAL A 467 3.46 -18.94 -3.01
CA VAL A 467 4.15 -18.62 -1.77
C VAL A 467 3.43 -19.38 -0.67
N GLU A 468 4.09 -20.38 -0.11
CA GLU A 468 3.50 -21.35 0.82
C GLU A 468 4.27 -21.34 2.15
N ASN A 469 3.65 -21.91 3.19
CA ASN A 469 4.27 -22.09 4.51
C ASN A 469 4.83 -20.78 5.12
N ILE A 470 4.14 -19.66 4.88
CA ILE A 470 4.55 -18.35 5.38
C ILE A 470 4.50 -18.34 6.91
N THR A 471 5.65 -18.16 7.55
CA THR A 471 5.74 -18.14 9.02
C THR A 471 6.68 -17.05 9.53
N VAL A 472 6.47 -16.64 10.78
CA VAL A 472 7.29 -15.61 11.44
C VAL A 472 8.48 -16.26 12.14
N ASN A 473 9.70 -15.86 11.77
CA ASN A 473 10.96 -16.27 12.40
C ASN A 473 11.65 -15.07 13.06
N GLY A 474 11.26 -14.79 14.30
CA GLY A 474 11.74 -13.58 14.99
C GLY A 474 11.09 -12.33 14.39
N LEU A 475 11.89 -11.51 13.70
CA LEU A 475 11.38 -10.39 12.89
C LEU A 475 11.37 -10.72 11.39
N ASP A 476 12.03 -11.80 10.99
CA ASP A 476 12.07 -12.22 9.60
C ASP A 476 10.80 -13.01 9.25
N ILE A 477 10.44 -13.04 7.97
CA ILE A 477 9.41 -13.94 7.46
C ILE A 477 10.09 -15.01 6.61
N GLU A 478 9.76 -16.26 6.87
CA GLU A 478 10.24 -17.41 6.09
C GLU A 478 9.09 -18.08 5.36
N PHE A 479 9.33 -18.50 4.12
CA PHE A 479 8.31 -19.08 3.24
C PHE A 479 8.95 -19.92 2.13
N ASP A 480 8.17 -20.81 1.54
CA ASP A 480 8.57 -21.58 0.37
C ASP A 480 7.98 -20.93 -0.89
N VAL A 481 8.82 -20.69 -1.88
CA VAL A 481 8.43 -20.14 -3.18
C VAL A 481 8.48 -21.25 -4.22
N ARG A 482 7.45 -21.29 -5.05
CA ARG A 482 7.45 -22.06 -6.29
C ARG A 482 7.09 -21.16 -7.46
N THR A 483 7.89 -21.26 -8.51
CA THR A 483 7.64 -20.54 -9.76
C THR A 483 7.78 -21.45 -10.96
N GLY A 484 6.85 -21.33 -11.92
CA GLY A 484 6.90 -22.14 -13.14
C GLY A 484 5.55 -22.53 -13.72
N VAL A 485 5.46 -23.79 -14.16
CA VAL A 485 4.35 -24.40 -14.91
C VAL A 485 3.45 -25.23 -13.99
N VAL A 486 3.97 -25.76 -12.88
CA VAL A 486 3.24 -26.62 -11.94
C VAL A 486 2.62 -25.78 -10.82
N LEU A 487 1.28 -25.80 -10.75
CA LEU A 487 0.43 -25.08 -9.81
C LEU A 487 0.50 -25.68 -8.40
N LYS A 488 0.36 -27.01 -8.33
CA LYS A 488 0.15 -27.74 -7.10
C LYS A 488 0.68 -29.15 -7.22
N ALA A 489 1.49 -29.53 -6.24
CA ALA A 489 1.95 -30.89 -6.06
C ALA A 489 0.93 -31.69 -5.23
N PRO A 490 0.78 -33.00 -5.45
CA PRO A 490 -0.03 -33.87 -4.60
C PRO A 490 0.49 -33.87 -3.15
N LEU A 491 -0.35 -34.25 -2.19
CA LEU A 491 0.10 -34.44 -0.80
C LEU A 491 1.19 -35.53 -0.73
N PRO A 492 2.20 -35.39 0.13
CA PRO A 492 3.34 -36.32 0.20
C PRO A 492 3.01 -37.64 0.91
N TYR A 493 1.74 -37.93 1.20
CA TYR A 493 1.33 -39.10 1.99
C TYR A 493 0.56 -40.08 1.11
N VAL A 494 0.92 -41.37 1.16
CA VAL A 494 0.26 -42.42 0.39
C VAL A 494 0.04 -43.70 1.20
N ILE A 495 -1.01 -44.45 0.85
CA ILE A 495 -1.29 -45.72 1.52
C ILE A 495 -0.39 -46.81 0.93
N TYR A 496 0.37 -47.48 1.80
CA TYR A 496 1.24 -48.59 1.41
C TYR A 496 0.46 -49.73 0.75
N GLY A 497 0.97 -50.23 -0.39
CA GLY A 497 0.42 -51.41 -1.06
C GLY A 497 -0.89 -51.16 -1.81
N GLU A 498 -1.42 -49.94 -1.75
CA GLU A 498 -2.61 -49.53 -2.49
C GLU A 498 -2.26 -48.70 -3.72
N SER A 499 -3.21 -48.67 -4.66
CA SER A 499 -3.16 -47.80 -5.83
C SER A 499 -3.61 -46.41 -5.41
N ASN A 500 -2.71 -45.44 -5.43
CA ASN A 500 -3.00 -44.04 -5.07
C ASN A 500 -3.04 -43.21 -6.35
N THR A 501 -3.95 -42.24 -6.44
CA THR A 501 -3.97 -41.25 -7.53
C THR A 501 -3.39 -39.95 -7.00
N LEU A 502 -2.25 -39.55 -7.55
CA LEU A 502 -1.56 -38.31 -7.24
C LEU A 502 -1.95 -37.28 -8.30
N VAL A 503 -2.54 -36.16 -7.87
CA VAL A 503 -2.99 -35.10 -8.80
C VAL A 503 -1.96 -33.98 -8.80
N TYR A 504 -1.34 -33.75 -9.95
CA TYR A 504 -0.59 -32.53 -10.22
C TYR A 504 -1.52 -31.54 -10.91
N GLU A 505 -1.52 -30.29 -10.48
CA GLU A 505 -2.23 -29.21 -11.17
C GLU A 505 -1.19 -28.30 -11.83
N PHE A 506 -1.53 -27.73 -13.00
CA PHE A 506 -0.67 -26.88 -13.79
C PHE A 506 -1.32 -25.53 -14.01
N ILE A 507 -0.44 -24.54 -14.12
CA ILE A 507 -0.77 -23.15 -14.39
C ILE A 507 -1.14 -22.96 -15.85
N SER A 508 -0.44 -23.65 -16.75
CA SER A 508 -0.62 -23.55 -18.19
C SER A 508 -0.87 -24.92 -18.82
N GLU A 509 -1.50 -24.94 -20.00
CA GLU A 509 -1.75 -26.18 -20.72
C GLU A 509 -0.44 -26.91 -21.03
N ILE A 510 -0.18 -28.02 -20.35
CA ILE A 510 1.08 -28.74 -20.56
C ILE A 510 1.06 -29.52 -21.86
N VAL A 511 2.03 -29.24 -22.74
CA VAL A 511 2.18 -29.88 -24.05
C VAL A 511 2.87 -31.23 -23.99
N SER A 512 3.78 -31.39 -23.04
CA SER A 512 4.46 -32.66 -22.76
C SER A 512 4.82 -32.79 -21.31
N TYR A 513 4.92 -34.03 -20.84
CA TYR A 513 5.43 -34.34 -19.51
C TYR A 513 6.26 -35.62 -19.55
N ASN A 514 7.14 -35.77 -18.57
CA ASN A 514 7.94 -36.95 -18.32
C ASN A 514 7.94 -37.23 -16.82
N LEU A 515 7.69 -38.49 -16.44
CA LEU A 515 7.64 -38.92 -15.05
C LEU A 515 8.77 -39.91 -14.80
N ILE A 516 9.55 -39.63 -13.76
CA ILE A 516 10.69 -40.44 -13.35
C ILE A 516 10.43 -40.87 -11.90
N SER A 517 10.44 -42.17 -11.65
CA SER A 517 10.48 -42.71 -10.29
C SER A 517 11.54 -43.80 -10.21
N GLN A 518 12.28 -43.82 -9.10
CA GLN A 518 13.31 -44.84 -8.86
C GLN A 518 12.72 -46.09 -8.19
N ASP A 519 11.72 -45.91 -7.32
CA ASP A 519 11.27 -46.96 -6.40
C ASP A 519 9.75 -47.26 -6.49
N ALA A 520 8.92 -46.31 -6.93
CA ALA A 520 7.48 -46.55 -7.09
C ALA A 520 7.12 -47.05 -8.50
N THR A 521 6.10 -47.91 -8.58
CA THR A 521 5.58 -48.38 -9.86
C THR A 521 4.45 -47.46 -10.32
N ILE A 522 4.70 -46.69 -11.38
CA ILE A 522 3.67 -45.88 -12.05
C ILE A 522 2.75 -46.82 -12.84
N ILE A 523 1.45 -46.80 -12.52
CA ILE A 523 0.42 -47.65 -13.12
C ILE A 523 -0.18 -46.96 -14.35
N ASP A 524 -0.57 -45.71 -14.21
CA ASP A 524 -1.23 -44.91 -15.25
C ASP A 524 -0.94 -43.42 -15.08
N CYS A 525 -1.05 -42.68 -16.18
CA CYS A 525 -0.94 -41.22 -16.18
C CYS A 525 -1.98 -40.65 -17.13
N THR A 526 -2.95 -39.90 -16.59
CA THR A 526 -4.01 -39.28 -17.37
C THR A 526 -3.91 -37.78 -17.28
N LEU A 527 -3.54 -37.15 -18.41
CA LEU A 527 -3.63 -35.71 -18.56
C LEU A 527 -5.10 -35.32 -18.79
N ALA A 528 -5.61 -34.39 -17.99
CA ALA A 528 -6.97 -33.90 -18.13
C ALA A 528 -7.20 -33.24 -19.51
N PRO A 529 -8.45 -33.21 -20.02
CA PRO A 529 -8.74 -32.64 -21.34
C PRO A 529 -8.40 -31.16 -21.49
N ASP A 530 -8.48 -30.39 -20.40
CA ASP A 530 -8.04 -28.99 -20.30
C ASP A 530 -6.52 -28.86 -20.18
N ARG A 531 -5.81 -29.97 -19.93
CA ARG A 531 -4.36 -30.06 -19.77
C ARG A 531 -3.82 -29.28 -18.58
N LEU A 532 -4.70 -28.95 -17.62
CA LEU A 532 -4.37 -28.24 -16.39
C LEU A 532 -4.22 -29.17 -15.19
N SER A 533 -4.43 -30.47 -15.35
CA SER A 533 -4.07 -31.46 -14.33
C SER A 533 -3.60 -32.78 -14.92
N LEU A 534 -2.75 -33.48 -14.16
CA LEU A 534 -2.20 -34.78 -14.48
C LEU A 534 -2.42 -35.72 -13.29
N ASP A 535 -3.29 -36.69 -13.50
CA ASP A 535 -3.53 -37.77 -12.56
C ASP A 535 -2.47 -38.85 -12.76
N VAL A 536 -1.64 -39.09 -11.75
CA VAL A 536 -0.60 -40.11 -11.74
C VAL A 536 -0.99 -41.22 -10.77
N GLN A 537 -1.36 -42.38 -11.31
CA GLN A 537 -1.63 -43.55 -10.48
C GLN A 537 -0.35 -44.29 -10.14
N VAL A 538 -0.10 -44.51 -8.86
CA VAL A 538 1.09 -45.20 -8.35
C VAL A 538 0.72 -46.36 -7.44
N LEU A 539 1.47 -47.46 -7.54
CA LEU A 539 1.49 -48.51 -6.53
C LEU A 539 2.59 -48.18 -5.51
N SER A 540 2.18 -47.82 -4.30
CA SER A 540 3.08 -47.30 -3.27
C SER A 540 3.97 -48.41 -2.65
N PRO A 541 5.31 -48.27 -2.65
CA PRO A 541 6.24 -49.21 -2.02
C PRO A 541 6.23 -49.10 -0.48
N ASP A 542 6.90 -50.03 0.20
CA ASP A 542 6.98 -50.13 1.67
C ASP A 542 8.01 -49.19 2.32
N HIS A 543 8.52 -48.24 1.56
CA HIS A 543 9.54 -47.27 1.98
C HIS A 543 9.32 -45.92 1.28
N PRO A 544 9.81 -44.80 1.85
CA PRO A 544 9.76 -43.51 1.19
C PRO A 544 10.38 -43.57 -0.21
N PHE A 545 9.73 -42.92 -1.17
CA PHE A 545 10.18 -42.87 -2.56
C PHE A 545 10.08 -41.46 -3.09
N GLU A 546 10.80 -41.20 -4.18
CA GLU A 546 10.71 -39.92 -4.89
C GLU A 546 10.08 -40.13 -6.27
N LEU A 547 9.34 -39.11 -6.69
CA LEU A 547 8.80 -39.01 -8.03
C LEU A 547 9.14 -37.62 -8.57
N THR A 548 9.77 -37.60 -9.74
CA THR A 548 10.12 -36.40 -10.48
C THR A 548 9.20 -36.25 -11.67
N LEU A 549 8.51 -35.12 -11.76
CA LEU A 549 7.73 -34.69 -12.89
C LEU A 549 8.49 -33.60 -13.64
N GLU A 550 8.79 -33.84 -14.91
CA GLU A 550 9.23 -32.80 -15.85
C GLU A 550 8.02 -32.43 -16.70
N ALA A 551 7.53 -31.19 -16.63
CA ALA A 551 6.38 -30.73 -17.40
C ALA A 551 6.80 -29.56 -18.29
N THR A 552 6.32 -29.54 -19.53
CA THR A 552 6.59 -28.47 -20.51
C THR A 552 5.27 -27.94 -21.03
N ASP A 553 5.15 -26.61 -21.13
CA ASP A 553 3.94 -25.94 -21.61
C ASP A 553 4.00 -25.56 -23.10
N GLY A 554 2.92 -24.95 -23.59
CA GLY A 554 2.78 -24.54 -24.99
C GLY A 554 3.77 -23.47 -25.47
N THR A 555 4.42 -22.75 -24.54
CA THR A 555 5.46 -21.76 -24.85
C THR A 555 6.84 -22.40 -24.99
N GLY A 556 7.01 -23.61 -24.45
CA GLY A 556 8.27 -24.35 -24.40
C GLY A 556 9.01 -24.19 -23.07
N GLU A 557 8.43 -23.45 -22.10
CA GLU A 557 8.92 -23.43 -20.72
C GLU A 557 8.75 -24.81 -20.09
N SER A 558 9.76 -25.25 -19.33
CA SER A 558 9.75 -26.56 -18.68
C SER A 558 10.12 -26.42 -17.22
N GLU A 559 9.40 -27.14 -16.37
CA GLU A 559 9.67 -27.23 -14.95
C GLU A 559 9.95 -28.69 -14.56
N VAL A 560 10.84 -28.88 -13.57
CA VAL A 560 11.16 -30.19 -13.01
C VAL A 560 10.88 -30.17 -11.51
N LEU A 561 9.81 -30.84 -11.10
CA LEU A 561 9.40 -30.98 -9.72
C LEU A 561 9.78 -32.37 -9.21
N THR A 562 10.55 -32.46 -8.11
CA THR A 562 10.81 -33.73 -7.42
C THR A 562 10.16 -33.72 -6.05
N GLN A 563 9.30 -34.68 -5.78
CA GLN A 563 8.62 -34.80 -4.50
C GLN A 563 8.88 -36.16 -3.86
N ARG A 564 9.13 -36.13 -2.55
CA ARG A 564 9.29 -37.31 -1.71
C ARG A 564 7.94 -37.69 -1.09
N PHE A 565 7.55 -38.95 -1.24
CA PHE A 565 6.34 -39.53 -0.70
C PHE A 565 6.65 -40.48 0.46
N LEU A 566 5.79 -40.45 1.47
CA LEU A 566 5.88 -41.22 2.70
C LEU A 566 4.73 -42.25 2.75
N PRO A 567 5.03 -43.56 2.65
CA PRO A 567 4.01 -44.60 2.76
C PRO A 567 3.62 -44.85 4.22
N PHE A 568 2.32 -44.91 4.48
CA PHE A 568 1.78 -45.27 5.79
C PHE A 568 0.88 -46.51 5.72
N ILE A 569 0.68 -47.14 6.87
CA ILE A 569 -0.32 -48.18 7.08
C ILE A 569 -1.30 -47.67 8.12
N TYR A 570 -2.59 -47.85 7.87
CA TYR A 570 -3.62 -47.73 8.89
C TYR A 570 -4.20 -49.10 9.21
N LEU A 571 -4.60 -49.28 10.47
CA LEU A 571 -5.29 -50.46 10.96
C LEU A 571 -6.59 -50.01 11.63
N ILE A 572 -7.72 -50.53 11.15
CA ILE A 572 -9.01 -50.41 11.82
C ILE A 572 -9.15 -51.62 12.75
N VAL A 573 -9.17 -51.37 14.05
CA VAL A 573 -9.33 -52.42 15.07
C VAL A 573 -10.65 -52.19 15.79
N HIS A 574 -11.53 -53.18 15.75
CA HIS A 574 -12.74 -53.18 16.58
C HIS A 574 -12.31 -53.35 18.04
N ASP A 575 -12.81 -52.49 18.93
CA ASP A 575 -12.42 -52.50 20.34
C ASP A 575 -12.91 -53.71 21.14
N GLY A 576 -13.68 -54.59 20.50
CA GLY A 576 -14.29 -55.78 21.09
C GLY A 576 -15.37 -55.52 22.14
N VAL A 577 -15.79 -54.27 22.37
CA VAL A 577 -16.71 -53.89 23.48
C VAL A 577 -17.83 -52.94 23.03
N SER A 578 -17.61 -52.06 22.06
CA SER A 578 -18.59 -51.12 21.50
C SER A 578 -18.69 -51.25 19.98
N GLU A 579 -19.64 -50.56 19.32
CA GLU A 579 -19.66 -50.46 17.84
C GLU A 579 -18.59 -49.48 17.29
N ASN A 580 -17.76 -48.91 18.17
CA ASN A 580 -16.74 -47.93 17.81
C ASN A 580 -15.47 -48.63 17.29
N HIS A 581 -14.81 -47.96 16.35
CA HIS A 581 -13.58 -48.45 15.74
C HIS A 581 -12.38 -47.62 16.23
N LEU A 582 -11.23 -48.27 16.36
CA LEU A 582 -9.95 -47.62 16.61
C LEU A 582 -9.17 -47.59 15.30
N ILE A 583 -8.84 -46.39 14.81
CA ILE A 583 -7.88 -46.25 13.71
C ILE A 583 -6.50 -46.06 14.34
N THR A 584 -5.56 -46.91 13.98
CA THR A 584 -4.13 -46.73 14.29
C THR A 584 -3.37 -46.50 13.00
N VAL A 585 -2.71 -45.35 12.88
CA VAL A 585 -1.84 -45.01 11.74
C VAL A 585 -0.39 -45.16 12.17
N LYS A 586 0.38 -45.89 11.36
CA LYS A 586 1.81 -46.08 11.54
C LYS A 586 2.54 -45.73 10.25
N GLU A 587 3.53 -44.87 10.34
CA GLU A 587 4.44 -44.62 9.24
C GLU A 587 5.55 -45.71 9.19
N LEU A 588 5.93 -46.11 7.98
CA LEU A 588 6.90 -47.20 7.78
C LEU A 588 8.34 -46.65 7.82
N ASN A 589 8.97 -46.77 9.00
CA ASN A 589 10.38 -46.44 9.29
C ASN A 589 10.71 -44.97 9.66
N TRP A 590 9.85 -44.24 10.39
CA TRP A 590 10.31 -43.08 11.17
C TRP A 590 11.24 -43.50 12.32
N ASP A 591 12.52 -43.12 12.22
CA ASP A 591 13.35 -42.94 13.41
C ASP A 591 12.84 -41.70 14.17
N GLU A 592 12.77 -41.82 15.50
CA GLU A 592 12.14 -40.89 16.45
C GLU A 592 12.48 -39.40 16.20
N VAL A 593 11.52 -38.65 15.64
CA VAL A 593 11.43 -37.19 15.79
C VAL A 593 9.98 -36.85 16.14
N GLU A 594 9.79 -36.13 17.24
CA GLU A 594 8.48 -35.73 17.76
C GLU A 594 7.76 -34.82 16.76
N TYR A 595 6.61 -35.27 16.24
CA TYR A 595 5.65 -34.45 15.51
C TYR A 595 4.30 -34.50 16.24
N GLU A 596 3.77 -33.34 16.63
CA GLU A 596 2.41 -33.20 17.14
C GLU A 596 1.41 -33.16 15.97
N ALA A 597 0.26 -33.82 16.13
CA ALA A 597 -0.77 -33.89 15.10
C ALA A 597 -1.50 -32.53 14.94
N PRO A 598 -1.94 -32.14 13.73
CA PRO A 598 -2.41 -30.78 13.43
C PRO A 598 -3.72 -30.33 14.13
N ASP A 599 -4.45 -31.24 14.80
CA ASP A 599 -5.75 -30.93 15.40
C ASP A 599 -5.84 -31.20 16.92
N GLY A 600 -4.75 -31.65 17.54
CA GLY A 600 -4.73 -31.96 18.98
C GLY A 600 -5.68 -33.09 19.45
N THR A 601 -6.28 -33.87 18.54
CA THR A 601 -7.23 -34.95 18.90
C THR A 601 -6.64 -36.35 18.89
N TRP A 602 -5.41 -36.50 18.40
CA TRP A 602 -4.68 -37.77 18.36
C TRP A 602 -3.75 -37.87 19.58
N ASN A 603 -3.92 -38.91 20.40
CA ASN A 603 -3.04 -39.14 21.55
C ASN A 603 -1.78 -39.88 21.10
N GLY A 604 -0.60 -39.29 21.28
CA GLY A 604 0.70 -39.90 20.95
C GLY A 604 1.54 -40.14 22.20
N ASP A 605 2.00 -41.38 22.41
CA ASP A 605 3.03 -41.74 23.41
C ASP A 605 4.10 -42.71 22.83
N ALA A 606 4.07 -42.98 21.51
CA ALA A 606 4.98 -43.89 20.78
C ALA A 606 4.80 -43.69 19.24
N PRO A 607 5.47 -44.43 18.32
CA PRO A 607 5.43 -44.17 16.86
C PRO A 607 4.12 -44.65 16.19
N LEU A 608 3.00 -44.42 16.86
CA LEU A 608 1.65 -44.83 16.49
C LEU A 608 0.71 -43.69 16.85
N TYR A 609 0.04 -43.14 15.85
CA TYR A 609 -1.06 -42.20 16.05
C TYR A 609 -2.36 -43.00 16.09
N TRP A 610 -3.22 -42.75 17.07
CA TRP A 610 -4.52 -43.40 17.14
C TRP A 610 -5.65 -42.45 17.53
N LYS A 611 -6.85 -42.74 17.01
CA LYS A 611 -8.09 -42.00 17.28
C LYS A 611 -9.27 -42.96 17.36
N TRP A 612 -10.14 -42.69 18.33
CA TRP A 612 -11.44 -43.34 18.45
C TRP A 612 -12.42 -42.71 17.48
N ILE A 613 -13.15 -43.55 16.75
CA ILE A 613 -14.19 -43.10 15.84
C ILE A 613 -15.51 -43.83 16.12
N ASP A 614 -16.59 -43.06 16.13
CA ASP A 614 -17.94 -43.57 16.42
C ASP A 614 -18.63 -44.13 15.16
N SER A 615 -18.11 -43.86 13.95
CA SER A 615 -18.66 -44.35 12.67
C SER A 615 -17.65 -44.28 11.53
N LEU A 616 -17.78 -45.15 10.53
CA LEU A 616 -17.09 -45.09 9.22
C LEU A 616 -18.04 -44.57 8.11
N PRO A 617 -17.52 -43.98 7.02
CA PRO A 617 -16.10 -43.71 6.72
C PRO A 617 -15.55 -42.48 7.47
N VAL A 618 -14.23 -42.42 7.62
CA VAL A 618 -13.48 -41.30 8.23
C VAL A 618 -12.35 -40.87 7.32
N GLU A 619 -12.08 -39.57 7.29
CA GLU A 619 -10.99 -39.00 6.51
C GLU A 619 -9.68 -38.98 7.31
N VAL A 620 -8.60 -39.50 6.71
CA VAL A 620 -7.23 -39.47 7.26
C VAL A 620 -6.30 -38.94 6.18
N PHE A 621 -5.60 -37.83 6.46
CA PHE A 621 -4.71 -37.15 5.50
C PHE A 621 -5.37 -36.86 4.14
N GLY A 622 -6.65 -36.47 4.14
CA GLY A 622 -7.40 -36.21 2.90
C GLY A 622 -8.02 -37.43 2.23
N HIS A 623 -7.87 -38.64 2.79
CA HIS A 623 -8.40 -39.89 2.22
C HIS A 623 -9.53 -40.49 3.05
N GLN A 624 -10.65 -40.79 2.39
CA GLN A 624 -11.77 -41.52 3.00
C GLN A 624 -11.40 -42.99 3.19
N LEU A 625 -11.48 -43.48 4.44
CA LEU A 625 -11.23 -44.87 4.78
C LEU A 625 -12.53 -45.69 4.68
N GLU A 626 -12.50 -46.76 3.88
CA GLU A 626 -13.58 -47.77 3.79
C GLU A 626 -13.25 -49.01 4.66
N GLU A 627 -14.28 -49.81 4.99
CA GLU A 627 -14.21 -50.97 5.92
C GLU A 627 -13.27 -52.11 5.51
#